data_AF-A0A0P9D985-F1
#
_entry.id   AF-A0A0P9D985-F1
#
_cell.length_a   1.000
_cell.length_b   1.000
_cell.length_c   1.000
_cell.angle_alpha   90.00
_cell.angle_beta   90.00
_cell.angle_gamma   90.00
#
_symmetry.space_group_name_H-M   'P 1'
#
loop_
_entity.id
_entity.type
_entity.pdbx_description
1 polymer ?
#
loop_
_entity_poly.entity_id
_entity_poly.type
_entity_poly.pdbx_seq_one_letter_code
_entity_poly.pdbx_strand_id
1 'polypeptide(L)'
;VSGSGPFNVVQIFQEAVNVSYSRQGSYGQTAAVGGVATGQQAMIRDILGHQIGLKLPKMRRDINYSFVAGTYQLPANNLSARKTRGIIAATTTNVTAAGGAALTEDMTLDMIQSVFASRGVVQAWEPTLMVGATQKRALTDLFVRNARFQQVSRRVGGANVQAIETDFGIINVMLERVVPADTVQFCHLRLCRPRFMPVPSKGVFFGEPLAKTGASDKYQLYGEAGLEYGDEGYHGKITGLA
;
A
#
# COMPACT_ATOMS: atom_id res chain seq x y z
N VAL A 1 26.66 -8.74 8.99
CA VAL A 1 26.46 -8.56 10.45
C VAL A 1 25.25 -9.38 10.83
N SER A 2 25.48 -10.55 11.43
CA SER A 2 24.45 -11.45 11.94
C SER A 2 23.93 -10.90 13.28
N GLY A 3 22.97 -9.99 13.21
CA GLY A 3 22.17 -9.60 14.38
C GLY A 3 21.00 -10.55 14.51
N SER A 4 20.80 -11.16 15.68
CA SER A 4 19.74 -12.13 15.99
C SER A 4 18.33 -11.53 16.08
N GLY A 5 18.04 -10.46 15.33
CA GLY A 5 16.73 -9.84 15.21
C GLY A 5 15.96 -10.36 13.98
N PRO A 6 14.63 -10.17 13.91
CA PRO A 6 13.87 -10.51 12.72
C PRO A 6 14.41 -9.76 11.50
N PHE A 7 14.89 -10.49 10.49
CA PHE A 7 15.40 -9.90 9.25
C PHE A 7 14.24 -9.46 8.34
N ASN A 8 14.37 -8.28 7.72
CA ASN A 8 13.51 -7.89 6.61
C ASN A 8 14.01 -8.49 5.31
N VAL A 9 13.08 -8.80 4.42
CA VAL A 9 13.36 -9.46 3.14
C VAL A 9 12.72 -8.66 2.03
N VAL A 10 13.42 -8.54 0.91
CA VAL A 10 12.95 -7.87 -0.30
C VAL A 10 12.13 -8.86 -1.13
N GLN A 11 10.99 -8.44 -1.66
CA GLN A 11 10.12 -9.23 -2.54
C GLN A 11 10.32 -8.83 -4.01
N ILE A 12 10.17 -9.81 -4.91
CA ILE A 12 10.19 -9.58 -6.35
C ILE A 12 8.82 -9.08 -6.82
N PHE A 13 8.82 -7.99 -7.56
CA PHE A 13 7.67 -7.46 -8.28
C PHE A 13 7.99 -7.55 -9.77
N GLN A 14 7.20 -8.33 -10.50
CA GLN A 14 7.41 -8.53 -11.93
C GLN A 14 6.08 -8.54 -12.70
N GLU A 15 6.08 -7.92 -13.87
CA GLU A 15 4.94 -7.93 -14.80
C GLU A 15 5.44 -8.18 -16.21
N ALA A 16 4.81 -9.13 -16.91
CA ALA A 16 5.06 -9.37 -18.32
C ALA A 16 4.05 -8.60 -19.18
N VAL A 17 4.54 -8.04 -20.29
CA VAL A 17 3.77 -7.43 -21.36
C VAL A 17 4.06 -8.18 -22.65
N ASN A 18 3.01 -8.51 -23.40
CA ASN A 18 3.12 -9.18 -24.69
C ASN A 18 2.22 -8.46 -25.69
N VAL A 19 2.77 -8.13 -26.86
CA VAL A 19 2.02 -7.57 -27.98
C VAL A 19 2.30 -8.38 -29.25
N SER A 20 1.24 -8.85 -29.91
CA SER A 20 1.36 -9.57 -31.18
C SER A 20 1.53 -8.62 -32.37
N TYR A 21 2.20 -9.10 -33.42
CA TYR A 21 2.45 -8.32 -34.64
C TYR A 21 1.16 -7.96 -35.38
N SER A 22 0.17 -8.85 -35.38
CA SER A 22 -1.16 -8.56 -35.93
C SER A 22 -1.85 -7.41 -35.21
N ARG A 23 -1.67 -7.30 -33.88
CA ARG A 23 -2.26 -6.22 -33.10
C ARG A 23 -1.53 -4.89 -33.33
N GLN A 24 -0.21 -4.91 -33.47
CA GLN A 24 0.58 -3.74 -33.87
C GLN A 24 0.22 -3.28 -35.30
N GLY A 25 0.06 -4.22 -36.24
CA GLY A 25 -0.24 -3.93 -37.65
C GLY A 25 -1.70 -3.56 -37.93
N SER A 26 -2.64 -3.92 -37.05
CA SER A 26 -4.06 -3.55 -37.16
C SER A 26 -4.35 -2.12 -36.64
N TYR A 27 -3.32 -1.38 -36.21
CA TYR A 27 -3.44 0.02 -35.83
C TYR A 27 -4.01 0.85 -37.00
N GLY A 28 -5.30 1.21 -36.92
CA GLY A 28 -5.99 2.00 -37.95
C GLY A 28 -6.89 1.23 -38.92
N GLN A 29 -7.16 -0.06 -38.73
CA GLN A 29 -8.19 -0.74 -39.52
C GLN A 29 -9.59 -0.20 -39.16
N THR A 30 -10.12 0.67 -40.01
CA THR A 30 -11.55 1.00 -40.04
C THR A 30 -12.29 -0.20 -40.62
N ALA A 31 -13.39 -0.64 -40.00
CA ALA A 31 -14.25 -1.67 -40.59
C ALA A 31 -14.63 -1.23 -42.02
N ALA A 32 -14.40 -2.08 -43.00
CA ALA A 32 -14.71 -1.78 -44.40
C ALA A 32 -16.23 -1.88 -44.65
N VAL A 33 -16.99 -0.89 -44.19
CA VAL A 33 -18.34 -0.57 -44.72
C VAL A 33 -18.58 0.94 -44.57
N GLY A 34 -18.34 1.69 -45.66
CA GLY A 34 -19.13 2.88 -46.02
C GLY A 34 -19.24 4.08 -45.07
N GLY A 35 -18.45 4.20 -44.01
CA GLY A 35 -18.53 5.33 -43.07
C GLY A 35 -17.17 5.94 -42.76
N VAL A 36 -16.95 7.18 -43.17
CA VAL A 36 -15.86 8.02 -42.65
C VAL A 36 -16.07 8.11 -41.14
N ALA A 37 -15.16 7.55 -40.35
CA ALA A 37 -15.18 7.69 -38.90
C ALA A 37 -14.83 9.15 -38.53
N THR A 38 -15.81 10.04 -38.56
CA THR A 38 -15.73 11.41 -38.03
C THR A 38 -15.77 11.39 -36.51
N GLY A 39 -14.69 10.92 -35.91
CA GLY A 39 -14.49 10.95 -34.46
C GLY A 39 -13.11 10.44 -34.15
N GLN A 40 -12.17 11.36 -33.86
CA GLN A 40 -10.87 11.05 -33.28
C GLN A 40 -11.08 10.37 -31.91
N GLN A 41 -11.38 9.06 -31.91
CA GLN A 41 -10.86 8.24 -30.84
C GLN A 41 -9.36 8.21 -31.07
N ALA A 42 -8.59 8.82 -30.18
CA ALA A 42 -7.13 8.82 -30.23
C ALA A 42 -6.66 7.36 -30.19
N MET A 43 -6.52 6.75 -31.37
CA MET A 43 -6.07 5.38 -31.51
C MET A 43 -4.67 5.30 -30.89
N ILE A 44 -4.44 4.27 -30.07
CA ILE A 44 -3.18 4.08 -29.36
C ILE A 44 -2.11 3.60 -30.35
N ARG A 45 -1.26 4.52 -30.82
CA ARG A 45 -0.16 4.26 -31.79
C ARG A 45 0.88 3.28 -31.24
N ASP A 46 1.30 3.53 -30.01
CA ASP A 46 2.25 2.68 -29.30
C ASP A 46 1.50 1.78 -28.32
N ILE A 47 1.09 0.61 -28.81
CA ILE A 47 0.39 -0.39 -28.00
C ILE A 47 1.31 -0.93 -26.90
N LEU A 48 2.61 -1.08 -27.17
CA LEU A 48 3.56 -1.60 -26.20
C LEU A 48 3.77 -0.61 -25.04
N GLY A 49 4.07 0.65 -25.35
CA GLY A 49 4.20 1.71 -24.34
C GLY A 49 2.93 1.92 -23.54
N HIS A 50 1.76 1.81 -24.18
CA HIS A 50 0.48 1.89 -23.47
C HIS A 50 0.29 0.73 -22.48
N GLN A 51 0.58 -0.51 -22.88
CA GLN A 51 0.50 -1.66 -21.98
C GLN A 51 1.48 -1.53 -20.81
N ILE A 52 2.72 -1.08 -21.06
CA ILE A 52 3.70 -0.77 -20.00
C ILE A 52 3.15 0.30 -19.05
N GLY A 53 2.54 1.36 -19.58
CA GLY A 53 1.90 2.42 -18.81
C GLY A 53 0.77 1.94 -17.91
N LEU A 54 0.04 0.90 -18.30
CA LEU A 54 -0.99 0.27 -17.45
C LEU A 54 -0.39 -0.65 -16.37
N LYS A 55 0.76 -1.27 -16.64
CA LYS A 55 1.44 -2.16 -15.69
C LYS A 55 2.14 -1.41 -14.56
N LEU A 56 2.68 -0.22 -14.80
CA LEU A 56 3.36 0.58 -13.78
C LEU A 56 2.45 0.93 -12.57
N PRO A 57 1.21 1.43 -12.74
CA PRO A 57 0.28 1.65 -11.63
C PRO A 57 -0.12 0.37 -10.90
N LYS A 58 -0.25 -0.75 -11.64
CA LYS A 58 -0.52 -2.06 -11.02
C LYS A 58 0.62 -2.45 -10.09
N MET A 59 1.85 -2.37 -10.57
CA MET A 59 3.04 -2.68 -9.80
C MET A 59 3.18 -1.79 -8.56
N ARG A 60 2.90 -0.48 -8.68
CA ARG A 60 2.84 0.43 -7.53
C ARG A 60 1.83 -0.04 -6.48
N ARG A 61 0.64 -0.46 -6.91
CA ARG A 61 -0.41 -0.95 -6.00
C ARG A 61 0.01 -2.24 -5.30
N ASP A 62 0.66 -3.14 -6.02
CA ASP A 62 1.13 -4.41 -5.47
C ASP A 62 2.25 -4.18 -4.43
N ILE A 63 3.16 -3.22 -4.71
CA ILE A 63 4.17 -2.77 -3.73
C ILE A 63 3.51 -2.17 -2.49
N ASN A 64 2.50 -1.30 -2.66
CA ASN A 64 1.77 -0.70 -1.53
C ASN A 64 1.09 -1.77 -0.66
N TYR A 65 0.42 -2.74 -1.29
CA TYR A 65 -0.19 -3.86 -0.57
C TYR A 65 0.84 -4.66 0.22
N SER A 66 1.98 -5.00 -0.40
CA SER A 66 3.08 -5.70 0.26
C SER A 66 3.68 -4.93 1.45
N PHE A 67 3.76 -3.59 1.38
CA PHE A 67 4.27 -2.79 2.49
C PHE A 67 3.27 -2.64 3.65
N VAL A 68 1.98 -2.63 3.38
CA VAL A 68 0.97 -2.47 4.44
C VAL A 68 0.55 -3.83 5.01
N ALA A 69 0.03 -4.71 4.15
CA ALA A 69 -0.64 -5.97 4.52
C ALA A 69 0.16 -7.23 4.07
N GLY A 70 1.42 -7.07 3.64
CA GLY A 70 2.25 -8.17 3.18
C GLY A 70 2.51 -9.24 4.25
N THR A 71 2.39 -10.51 3.86
CA THR A 71 2.74 -11.65 4.71
C THR A 71 4.23 -11.97 4.57
N TYR A 72 4.92 -12.07 5.71
CA TYR A 72 6.35 -12.36 5.71
C TYR A 72 6.64 -13.81 5.32
N GLN A 73 7.59 -14.01 4.42
CA GLN A 73 8.12 -15.33 4.09
C GLN A 73 9.62 -15.23 3.79
N LEU A 74 10.44 -15.78 4.69
CA LEU A 74 11.85 -16.03 4.44
C LEU A 74 12.02 -17.49 4.01
N PRO A 75 12.38 -17.75 2.74
CA PRO A 75 12.48 -19.11 2.26
C PRO A 75 13.74 -19.79 2.80
N ALA A 76 13.62 -21.06 3.19
CA ALA A 76 14.76 -21.87 3.65
C ALA A 76 15.67 -22.33 2.50
N ASN A 77 15.17 -22.26 1.26
CA ASN A 77 15.85 -22.67 0.04
C ASN A 77 15.26 -21.94 -1.18
N ASN A 78 15.82 -22.17 -2.38
CA ASN A 78 15.40 -21.51 -3.61
C ASN A 78 14.06 -22.03 -4.20
N LEU A 79 13.34 -22.92 -3.52
CA LEU A 79 12.06 -23.46 -4.01
C LEU A 79 10.86 -22.61 -3.60
N SER A 80 11.02 -21.74 -2.61
CA SER A 80 9.95 -20.87 -2.11
C SER A 80 10.22 -19.41 -2.40
N ALA A 81 9.20 -18.69 -2.84
CA ALA A 81 9.31 -17.25 -3.06
C ALA A 81 9.44 -16.49 -1.73
N ARG A 82 10.37 -15.54 -1.70
CA ARG A 82 10.49 -14.57 -0.60
C ARG A 82 9.39 -13.51 -0.66
N LYS A 83 8.85 -13.14 0.51
CA LYS A 83 7.82 -12.10 0.66
C LYS A 83 8.21 -11.10 1.73
N THR A 84 8.09 -9.82 1.41
CA THR A 84 8.38 -8.75 2.36
C THR A 84 7.33 -8.73 3.45
N ARG A 85 7.74 -8.37 4.66
CA ARG A 85 6.83 -8.15 5.77
C ARG A 85 6.14 -6.81 5.60
N GLY A 86 4.81 -6.79 5.68
CA GLY A 86 4.06 -5.55 5.80
C GLY A 86 4.06 -5.04 7.24
N ILE A 87 3.82 -3.74 7.44
CA ILE A 87 3.81 -3.11 8.78
C ILE A 87 2.80 -3.74 9.74
N ILE A 88 1.64 -4.19 9.23
CA ILE A 88 0.61 -4.86 10.04
C ILE A 88 1.13 -6.21 10.55
N ALA A 89 1.81 -6.97 9.69
CA ALA A 89 2.42 -8.24 10.07
C ALA A 89 3.69 -8.06 10.91
N ALA A 90 4.37 -6.93 10.78
CA ALA A 90 5.54 -6.57 11.57
C ALA A 90 5.17 -6.28 13.03
N THR A 91 4.06 -5.60 13.27
CA THR A 91 3.62 -5.23 14.62
C THR A 91 3.13 -6.46 15.39
N THR A 92 3.79 -6.81 16.49
CA THR A 92 3.52 -7.97 17.34
C THR A 92 3.45 -7.66 18.83
N THR A 93 4.04 -6.55 19.28
CA THR A 93 4.12 -6.19 20.70
C THR A 93 2.89 -5.39 21.13
N ASN A 94 2.58 -4.31 20.42
CA ASN A 94 1.46 -3.42 20.76
C ASN A 94 0.21 -3.83 19.96
N VAL A 95 -0.43 -4.93 20.38
CA VAL A 95 -1.57 -5.53 19.65
C VAL A 95 -2.81 -5.58 20.54
N THR A 96 -3.87 -4.93 20.09
CA THR A 96 -5.21 -5.02 20.67
C THR A 96 -6.07 -5.96 19.83
N ALA A 97 -6.56 -7.05 20.41
CA ALA A 97 -7.50 -7.96 19.75
C ALA A 97 -8.93 -7.59 20.14
N ALA A 98 -9.72 -7.07 19.20
CA ALA A 98 -11.08 -6.58 19.47
C ALA A 98 -12.14 -7.70 19.49
N GLY A 99 -11.83 -8.90 19.00
CA GLY A 99 -12.70 -10.08 19.14
C GLY A 99 -14.09 -9.93 18.48
N GLY A 100 -14.22 -9.12 17.44
CA GLY A 100 -15.48 -8.81 16.75
C GLY A 100 -16.23 -7.61 17.34
N ALA A 101 -15.64 -6.88 18.28
CA ALA A 101 -16.22 -5.64 18.80
C ALA A 101 -16.10 -4.48 17.80
N ALA A 102 -17.01 -3.51 17.91
CA ALA A 102 -16.88 -2.24 17.22
C ALA A 102 -15.70 -1.44 17.79
N LEU A 103 -15.09 -0.60 16.95
CA LEU A 103 -14.02 0.30 17.39
C LEU A 103 -14.57 1.27 18.45
N THR A 104 -13.85 1.39 19.56
CA THR A 104 -14.13 2.37 20.62
C THR A 104 -13.01 3.41 20.71
N GLU A 105 -13.32 4.53 21.36
CA GLU A 105 -12.33 5.56 21.68
C GLU A 105 -11.22 4.99 22.57
N ASP A 106 -11.59 4.28 23.64
CA ASP A 106 -10.66 3.62 24.56
C ASP A 106 -9.71 2.66 23.84
N MET A 107 -10.20 1.82 22.92
CA MET A 107 -9.32 0.93 22.15
C MET A 107 -8.25 1.68 21.36
N THR A 108 -8.60 2.86 20.85
CA THR A 108 -7.67 3.71 20.08
C THR A 108 -6.65 4.37 21.00
N LEU A 109 -7.11 4.92 22.14
CA LEU A 109 -6.25 5.58 23.12
C LEU A 109 -5.34 4.59 23.85
N ASP A 110 -5.85 3.44 24.26
CA ASP A 110 -5.10 2.35 24.90
C ASP A 110 -3.99 1.81 23.98
N MET A 111 -4.29 1.67 22.68
CA MET A 111 -3.26 1.30 21.70
C MET A 111 -2.14 2.35 21.66
N ILE A 112 -2.48 3.65 21.60
CA ILE A 112 -1.47 4.72 21.57
C ILE A 112 -0.68 4.75 22.89
N GLN A 113 -1.34 4.54 24.03
CA GLN A 113 -0.71 4.42 25.33
C GLN A 113 0.28 3.25 25.39
N SER A 114 -0.06 2.10 24.78
CA SER A 114 0.85 0.94 24.72
C SER A 114 2.12 1.24 23.91
N VAL A 115 2.00 1.98 22.80
CA VAL A 115 3.16 2.44 22.01
C VAL A 115 3.98 3.45 22.83
N PHE A 116 3.31 4.36 23.53
CA PHE A 116 3.98 5.34 24.38
C PHE A 116 4.79 4.64 25.50
N ALA A 117 4.20 3.67 26.19
CA ALA A 117 4.86 2.94 27.26
C ALA A 117 6.03 2.07 26.76
N SER A 118 5.96 1.56 25.53
CA SER A 118 7.00 0.68 24.99
C SER A 118 8.21 1.46 24.48
N ARG A 119 8.03 2.50 23.65
CA ARG A 119 9.13 3.31 23.10
C ARG A 119 8.85 4.81 22.96
N GLY A 120 7.65 5.27 23.29
CA GLY A 120 7.24 6.66 23.17
C GLY A 120 6.60 7.00 21.82
N VAL A 121 5.80 8.06 21.81
CA VAL A 121 5.21 8.64 20.60
C VAL A 121 6.01 9.87 20.20
N VAL A 122 6.66 9.82 19.04
CA VAL A 122 7.58 10.87 18.57
C VAL A 122 6.91 11.67 17.46
N GLN A 123 6.49 12.89 17.80
CA GLN A 123 5.79 13.80 16.87
C GLN A 123 6.61 14.11 15.60
N ALA A 124 7.93 14.24 15.74
CA ALA A 124 8.85 14.46 14.62
C ALA A 124 8.92 13.29 13.63
N TRP A 125 8.36 12.12 13.96
CA TRP A 125 8.32 10.94 13.10
C TRP A 125 6.96 10.70 12.43
N GLU A 126 6.08 11.71 12.47
CA GLU A 126 4.76 11.70 11.83
C GLU A 126 3.89 10.53 12.28
N PRO A 127 3.48 10.51 13.57
CA PRO A 127 2.61 9.46 14.10
C PRO A 127 1.28 9.47 13.36
N THR A 128 0.92 8.32 12.81
CA THR A 128 -0.21 8.20 11.88
C THR A 128 -0.99 6.91 12.11
N LEU A 129 -2.32 7.05 12.22
CA LEU A 129 -3.28 5.96 12.15
C LEU A 129 -3.65 5.70 10.69
N MET A 130 -3.25 4.54 10.18
CA MET A 130 -3.67 4.03 8.89
C MET A 130 -4.91 3.16 9.05
N VAL A 131 -5.96 3.49 8.31
CA VAL A 131 -7.27 2.82 8.42
C VAL A 131 -7.89 2.58 7.05
N GLY A 132 -8.66 1.51 6.95
CA GLY A 132 -9.57 1.25 5.83
C GLY A 132 -10.85 2.08 5.93
N ALA A 133 -11.73 1.95 4.92
CA ALA A 133 -12.95 2.74 4.81
C ALA A 133 -13.92 2.58 6.00
N THR A 134 -14.11 1.35 6.50
CA THR A 134 -15.00 1.05 7.62
C THR A 134 -14.54 1.76 8.90
N GLN A 135 -13.29 1.52 9.30
CA GLN A 135 -12.75 2.09 10.53
C GLN A 135 -12.53 3.61 10.43
N LYS A 136 -12.30 4.16 9.23
CA LYS A 136 -12.29 5.61 9.03
C LYS A 136 -13.61 6.28 9.39
N ARG A 137 -14.73 5.64 9.04
CA ARG A 137 -16.07 6.13 9.41
C ARG A 137 -16.29 6.01 10.90
N ALA A 138 -15.89 4.90 11.52
CA ALA A 138 -15.98 4.69 12.96
C ALA A 138 -15.19 5.76 13.74
N LEU A 139 -13.93 6.02 13.37
CA LEU A 139 -13.12 7.09 13.97
C LEU A 139 -13.78 8.47 13.86
N THR A 140 -14.39 8.77 12.71
CA THR A 140 -15.10 10.04 12.53
C THR A 140 -16.34 10.13 13.41
N ASP A 141 -17.02 9.01 13.64
CA ASP A 141 -18.18 8.94 14.53
C ASP A 141 -17.77 9.18 16.00
N LEU A 142 -16.74 8.45 16.46
CA LEU A 142 -16.19 8.55 17.81
C LEU A 142 -15.70 9.96 18.13
N PHE A 143 -14.73 10.48 17.36
CA PHE A 143 -14.02 11.72 17.72
C PHE A 143 -14.71 13.01 17.26
N VAL A 144 -15.75 12.94 16.42
CA VAL A 144 -16.44 14.16 15.94
C VAL A 144 -17.92 14.15 16.30
N ARG A 145 -18.65 13.09 15.94
CA ARG A 145 -20.11 13.09 16.11
C ARG A 145 -20.49 12.86 17.57
N ASN A 146 -19.85 11.92 18.24
CA ASN A 146 -20.13 11.62 19.65
C ASN A 146 -19.58 12.70 20.58
N ALA A 147 -18.47 13.33 20.20
CA ALA A 147 -17.91 14.51 20.86
C ALA A 147 -18.70 15.82 20.62
N ARG A 148 -19.88 15.75 19.97
CA ARG A 148 -20.80 16.89 19.73
C ARG A 148 -20.19 18.07 18.97
N PHE A 149 -19.26 17.81 18.04
CA PHE A 149 -18.75 18.86 17.17
C PHE A 149 -19.87 19.45 16.31
N GLN A 150 -19.91 20.78 16.25
CA GLN A 150 -20.94 21.50 15.51
C GLN A 150 -20.47 21.86 14.11
N GLN A 151 -21.33 21.58 13.13
CA GLN A 151 -21.08 21.98 11.76
C GLN A 151 -21.23 23.49 11.61
N VAL A 152 -20.15 24.17 11.22
CA VAL A 152 -20.12 25.63 11.08
C VAL A 152 -20.57 26.10 9.68
N SER A 153 -20.42 25.24 8.66
CA SER A 153 -20.76 25.57 7.27
C SER A 153 -22.21 25.21 6.92
N ARG A 154 -22.93 26.15 6.28
CA ARG A 154 -24.28 25.92 5.73
C ARG A 154 -24.28 25.39 4.29
N ARG A 155 -23.12 25.34 3.61
CA ARG A 155 -22.99 24.95 2.19
C ARG A 155 -22.29 23.61 1.97
N VAL A 156 -21.51 23.15 2.95
CA VAL A 156 -20.75 21.89 2.89
C VAL A 156 -21.14 21.06 4.10
N GLY A 157 -21.68 19.86 3.86
CA GLY A 157 -22.10 18.92 4.89
C GLY A 157 -21.08 17.80 5.11
N GLY A 158 -20.94 17.37 6.36
CA GLY A 158 -20.12 16.22 6.74
C GLY A 158 -19.00 16.57 7.73
N ALA A 159 -18.39 15.51 8.25
CA ALA A 159 -17.26 15.54 9.16
C ALA A 159 -16.20 14.57 8.64
N ASN A 160 -14.93 14.92 8.84
CA ASN A 160 -13.80 14.05 8.53
C ASN A 160 -12.68 14.34 9.54
N VAL A 161 -12.32 13.34 10.34
CA VAL A 161 -11.17 13.44 11.25
C VAL A 161 -9.90 13.38 10.44
N GLN A 162 -9.07 14.42 10.43
CA GLN A 162 -7.76 14.37 9.76
C GLN A 162 -6.62 14.10 10.74
N ALA A 163 -6.78 14.55 11.98
CA ALA A 163 -5.89 14.27 13.09
C ALA A 163 -6.70 14.18 14.37
N ILE A 164 -6.18 13.46 15.35
CA ILE A 164 -6.75 13.29 16.68
C ILE A 164 -5.72 13.83 17.67
N GLU A 165 -6.14 14.78 18.50
CA GLU A 165 -5.33 15.25 19.62
C GLU A 165 -5.55 14.31 20.80
N THR A 166 -4.46 13.77 21.34
CA THR A 166 -4.46 12.81 22.46
C THR A 166 -3.49 13.30 23.54
N ASP A 167 -3.51 12.68 24.71
CA ASP A 167 -2.55 12.97 25.78
C ASP A 167 -1.08 12.73 25.37
N PHE A 168 -0.87 11.94 24.29
CA PHE A 168 0.45 11.63 23.73
C PHE A 168 0.80 12.51 22.50
N GLY A 169 0.00 13.55 22.25
CA GLY A 169 0.15 14.51 21.16
C GLY A 169 -0.80 14.26 19.98
N ILE A 170 -0.51 14.90 18.85
CA ILE A 170 -1.37 14.89 17.66
C ILE A 170 -1.05 13.66 16.80
N ILE A 171 -2.07 12.87 16.47
CA ILE A 171 -1.94 11.68 15.64
C ILE A 171 -2.70 11.88 14.33
N ASN A 172 -2.02 11.77 13.19
CA ASN A 172 -2.64 11.92 11.88
C ASN A 172 -3.51 10.71 11.53
N VAL A 173 -4.54 10.88 10.70
CA VAL A 173 -5.37 9.77 10.21
C VAL A 173 -5.29 9.65 8.70
N MET A 174 -4.60 8.61 8.23
CA MET A 174 -4.45 8.29 6.81
C MET A 174 -5.45 7.21 6.38
N LEU A 175 -6.25 7.52 5.36
CA LEU A 175 -7.11 6.54 4.71
C LEU A 175 -6.27 5.74 3.72
N GLU A 176 -6.15 4.43 3.93
CA GLU A 176 -5.45 3.52 3.04
C GLU A 176 -6.32 2.32 2.70
N ARG A 177 -6.51 2.07 1.41
CA ARG A 177 -7.44 1.05 0.91
C ARG A 177 -6.96 -0.37 1.21
N VAL A 178 -5.65 -0.59 1.26
CA VAL A 178 -5.09 -1.93 1.45
C VAL A 178 -5.09 -2.38 2.92
N VAL A 179 -5.39 -1.48 3.86
CA VAL A 179 -5.59 -1.86 5.27
C VAL A 179 -6.89 -2.69 5.37
N PRO A 180 -6.83 -3.90 5.95
CA PRO A 180 -8.02 -4.73 6.17
C PRO A 180 -9.13 -3.99 6.93
N ALA A 181 -10.39 -4.30 6.63
CA ALA A 181 -11.53 -3.59 7.20
C ALA A 181 -11.67 -3.78 8.73
N ASP A 182 -11.08 -4.85 9.27
CA ASP A 182 -11.09 -5.24 10.68
C ASP A 182 -9.86 -4.73 11.46
N THR A 183 -9.03 -3.88 10.83
CA THR A 183 -7.73 -3.49 11.35
C THR A 183 -7.55 -1.97 11.38
N VAL A 184 -6.90 -1.49 12.45
CA VAL A 184 -6.37 -0.12 12.56
C VAL A 184 -4.87 -0.25 12.85
N GLN A 185 -4.02 0.44 12.10
CA GLN A 185 -2.58 0.42 12.30
C GLN A 185 -2.10 1.80 12.75
N PHE A 186 -1.44 1.87 13.89
CA PHE A 186 -0.61 3.01 14.27
C PHE A 186 0.82 2.81 13.76
N CYS A 187 1.38 3.80 13.07
CA CYS A 187 2.78 3.79 12.70
C CYS A 187 3.39 5.19 12.65
N HIS A 188 4.70 5.25 12.91
CA HIS A 188 5.51 6.43 12.61
C HIS A 188 5.99 6.36 11.16
N LEU A 189 5.38 7.14 10.26
CA LEU A 189 5.62 7.03 8.82
C LEU A 189 7.07 7.36 8.42
N ARG A 190 7.75 8.23 9.16
CA ARG A 190 9.16 8.57 8.84
C ARG A 190 10.16 7.45 9.15
N LEU A 191 9.78 6.47 9.96
CA LEU A 191 10.57 5.25 10.15
C LEU A 191 10.36 4.25 9.01
N CYS A 192 9.22 4.33 8.32
CA CYS A 192 8.89 3.47 7.20
C CYS A 192 9.60 3.94 5.93
N ARG A 193 10.62 3.21 5.50
CA ARG A 193 11.36 3.48 4.26
C ARG A 193 11.41 2.26 3.35
N PRO A 194 11.16 2.44 2.04
CA PRO A 194 11.34 1.35 1.09
C PRO A 194 12.82 1.00 0.97
N ARG A 195 13.13 -0.29 0.97
CA ARG A 195 14.45 -0.84 0.69
C ARG A 195 14.42 -1.60 -0.61
N PHE A 196 15.41 -1.32 -1.44
CA PHE A 196 15.51 -1.89 -2.78
C PHE A 196 16.76 -2.74 -2.89
N MET A 197 16.67 -3.84 -3.64
CA MET A 197 17.82 -4.66 -3.98
C MET A 197 18.15 -4.43 -5.46
N PRO A 198 19.24 -3.70 -5.77
CA PRO A 198 19.59 -3.44 -7.16
C PRO A 198 20.12 -4.73 -7.81
N VAL A 199 19.68 -5.00 -9.03
CA VAL A 199 20.25 -6.04 -9.87
C VAL A 199 21.54 -5.49 -10.48
N PRO A 200 22.67 -6.23 -10.42
CA PRO A 200 23.93 -5.81 -11.03
C PRO A 200 23.73 -5.37 -12.48
N SER A 201 24.25 -4.19 -12.81
CA SER A 201 24.20 -3.58 -14.16
C SER A 201 22.81 -3.21 -14.70
N LYS A 202 21.71 -3.37 -13.93
CA LYS A 202 20.34 -3.01 -14.35
C LYS A 202 19.65 -2.00 -13.45
N GLY A 203 20.07 -1.89 -12.18
CA GLY A 203 19.49 -0.96 -11.20
C GLY A 203 18.31 -1.56 -10.42
N VAL A 204 17.41 -0.71 -9.94
CA VAL A 204 16.36 -1.07 -8.96
C VAL A 204 15.05 -1.51 -9.61
N PHE A 205 14.52 -0.70 -10.53
CA PHE A 205 13.35 -1.02 -11.35
C PHE A 205 13.71 -0.78 -12.81
N PHE A 206 13.52 -1.80 -13.65
CA PHE A 206 13.86 -1.71 -15.07
C PHE A 206 12.86 -2.50 -15.93
N GLY A 207 12.73 -2.07 -17.17
CA GLY A 207 12.03 -2.81 -18.21
C GLY A 207 13.04 -3.39 -19.19
N GLU A 208 12.91 -4.66 -19.56
CA GLU A 208 13.76 -5.27 -20.59
C GLU A 208 12.96 -6.17 -21.54
N PRO A 209 13.41 -6.28 -22.80
CA PRO A 209 12.81 -7.20 -23.75
C PRO A 209 13.10 -8.65 -23.36
N LEU A 210 12.09 -9.51 -23.47
CA LEU A 210 12.21 -10.96 -23.35
C LEU A 210 12.41 -11.59 -24.72
N ALA A 211 12.94 -12.83 -24.74
CA ALA A 211 13.12 -13.58 -25.97
C ALA A 211 11.79 -13.70 -26.75
N LYS A 212 11.89 -13.51 -28.06
CA LYS A 212 10.73 -13.61 -28.96
C LYS A 212 10.21 -15.03 -28.98
N THR A 213 8.89 -15.18 -28.98
CA THR A 213 8.23 -16.46 -29.22
C THR A 213 7.13 -16.25 -30.23
N GLY A 214 7.31 -16.77 -31.44
CA GLY A 214 6.41 -16.49 -32.56
C GLY A 214 6.39 -15.01 -32.98
N ALA A 215 5.29 -14.56 -33.59
CA ALA A 215 5.09 -13.19 -34.05
C ALA A 215 4.61 -12.25 -32.92
N SER A 216 5.41 -12.15 -31.85
CA SER A 216 5.12 -11.30 -30.70
C SER A 216 6.37 -10.68 -30.07
N ASP A 217 6.24 -9.43 -29.63
CA ASP A 217 7.23 -8.74 -28.80
C ASP A 217 6.84 -8.87 -27.32
N LYS A 218 7.78 -9.35 -26.51
CA LYS A 218 7.60 -9.55 -25.06
C LYS A 218 8.53 -8.64 -24.28
N TYR A 219 8.03 -8.04 -23.20
CA TYR A 219 8.77 -7.20 -22.28
C TYR A 219 8.47 -7.63 -20.84
N GLN A 220 9.45 -7.51 -19.95
CA GLN A 220 9.25 -7.63 -18.52
C GLN A 220 9.58 -6.33 -17.81
N LEU A 221 8.72 -5.92 -16.87
CA LEU A 221 9.03 -4.95 -15.84
C LEU A 221 9.43 -5.72 -14.60
N TYR A 222 10.58 -5.38 -14.02
CA TYR A 222 11.13 -6.08 -12.88
C TYR A 222 11.68 -5.10 -11.86
N GLY A 223 11.50 -5.43 -10.59
CA GLY A 223 12.34 -4.92 -9.52
C GLY A 223 12.03 -5.55 -8.18
N GLU A 224 12.89 -5.27 -7.22
CA GLU A 224 12.80 -5.86 -5.90
C GLU A 224 12.67 -4.79 -4.83
N ALA A 225 11.61 -4.90 -4.02
CA ALA A 225 11.35 -3.95 -2.94
C ALA A 225 10.93 -4.65 -1.63
N GLY A 226 11.32 -4.07 -0.52
CA GLY A 226 10.91 -4.45 0.83
C GLY A 226 10.66 -3.22 1.69
N LEU A 227 10.03 -3.42 2.84
CA LEU A 227 9.79 -2.35 3.80
C LEU A 227 10.79 -2.45 4.95
N GLU A 228 11.44 -1.34 5.28
CA GLU A 228 12.08 -1.15 6.58
C GLU A 228 11.20 -0.24 7.42
N TYR A 229 10.95 -0.63 8.67
CA TYR A 229 10.01 0.04 9.56
C TYR A 229 10.64 0.46 10.90
N GLY A 230 11.96 0.37 11.05
CA GLY A 230 12.65 0.63 12.33
C GLY A 230 12.34 -0.41 13.40
N ASP A 231 12.40 -0.01 14.68
CA ASP A 231 11.97 -0.87 15.79
C ASP A 231 10.43 -1.02 15.79
N GLU A 232 9.98 -2.25 15.98
CA GLU A 232 8.59 -2.65 15.92
C GLU A 232 7.75 -2.03 17.02
N GLY A 233 8.32 -1.85 18.22
CA GLY A 233 7.57 -1.27 19.34
C GLY A 233 7.22 0.21 19.19
N TYR A 234 7.71 0.91 18.15
CA TYR A 234 7.20 2.25 17.79
C TYR A 234 5.87 2.21 17.03
N HIS A 235 5.34 1.01 16.75
CA HIS A 235 4.11 0.82 16.01
C HIS A 235 3.09 0.05 16.86
N GLY A 236 1.82 0.15 16.50
CA GLY A 236 0.72 -0.51 17.21
C GLY A 236 -0.39 -0.92 16.25
N LYS A 237 -1.20 -1.90 16.63
CA LYS A 237 -2.36 -2.29 15.82
C LYS A 237 -3.54 -2.77 16.65
N ILE A 238 -4.73 -2.53 16.11
CA ILE A 238 -5.98 -3.15 16.55
C ILE A 238 -6.41 -4.12 15.46
N THR A 239 -6.83 -5.32 15.83
CA THR A 239 -7.25 -6.37 14.88
C THR A 239 -8.56 -7.02 15.31
N GLY A 240 -9.28 -7.61 14.36
CA GLY A 240 -10.54 -8.30 14.62
C GLY A 240 -11.68 -7.36 15.00
N LEU A 241 -11.74 -6.16 14.40
CA LEU A 241 -12.87 -5.24 14.53
C LEU A 241 -14.05 -5.68 13.65
N ALA A 242 -15.27 -5.28 14.04
CA ALA A 242 -16.48 -5.43 13.24
C ALA A 242 -16.53 -4.49 12.02
#